data_AF-A0A2P8GML8-F1
#
_entry.id   AF-A0A2P8GML8-F1
#
_cell.length_a   1.000
_cell.length_b   1.000
_cell.length_c   1.000
_cell.angle_alpha   90.00
_cell.angle_beta   90.00
_cell.angle_gamma   90.00
#
_symmetry.space_group_name_H-M   'P 1'
#
loop_
_entity.id
_entity.type
_entity.pdbx_description
1 polymer ?
#
loop_
_entity_poly.entity_id
_entity_poly.type
_entity_poly.pdbx_seq_one_letter_code
_entity_poly.pdbx_strand_id
1 'polypeptide(L)'
;MKTDFRLKYPLWMMAFIALLGVFAYGINSPSTKRVNTSSNQSVIVEIGAFEGLLIFGAMVVYLVLITIFFSQVKKHNKEKPNQKISLLSIRPLEYLEQDEGMTHITRVAVQKVYTYYTWALPVFTTIIIIMPLSRLVIIFGILAIAFIQYLIYYLEVRKHFKEEAE
;
A
#
# COMPACT_ATOMS: atom_id res chain seq x y z
N MET A 1 -1.64 -25.59 3.42
CA MET A 1 -2.29 -24.35 2.94
C MET A 1 -1.98 -23.06 3.71
N LYS A 2 -1.59 -23.05 5.00
CA LYS A 2 -1.25 -21.81 5.78
C LYS A 2 -0.08 -20.97 5.21
N THR A 3 0.60 -21.44 4.18
CA THR A 3 1.80 -20.83 3.59
C THR A 3 1.56 -20.20 2.23
N ASP A 4 0.32 -20.14 1.74
CA ASP A 4 0.05 -19.54 0.43
C ASP A 4 0.46 -18.07 0.38
N PHE A 5 1.27 -17.73 -0.62
CA PHE A 5 1.79 -16.39 -0.82
C PHE A 5 0.66 -15.40 -1.18
N ARG A 6 -0.43 -15.89 -1.78
CA ARG A 6 -1.60 -15.09 -2.16
C ARG A 6 -2.33 -14.49 -0.95
N LEU A 7 -2.32 -15.18 0.19
CA LEU A 7 -2.88 -14.65 1.44
C LEU A 7 -1.93 -13.64 2.10
N LYS A 8 -0.62 -13.81 1.92
CA LYS A 8 0.42 -12.97 2.53
C LYS A 8 0.66 -11.69 1.76
N TYR A 9 0.52 -11.71 0.44
CA TYR A 9 0.84 -10.57 -0.41
C TYR A 9 -0.01 -9.32 -0.10
N PRO A 10 -1.35 -9.39 0.06
CA PRO A 10 -2.15 -8.24 0.47
C PRO A 10 -1.69 -7.64 1.81
N LEU A 11 -1.25 -8.49 2.75
CA LEU A 11 -0.71 -8.03 4.04
C LEU A 11 0.60 -7.24 3.85
N TRP A 12 1.49 -7.70 2.96
CA TRP A 12 2.69 -6.97 2.60
C TRP A 12 2.36 -5.61 2.00
N MET A 13 1.42 -5.55 1.05
CA MET A 13 1.01 -4.29 0.43
C MET A 13 0.41 -3.32 1.45
N MET A 14 -0.44 -3.79 2.38
CA MET A 14 -0.96 -2.98 3.48
C MET A 14 0.15 -2.46 4.39
N ALA A 15 1.17 -3.27 4.71
CA ALA A 15 2.31 -2.83 5.51
C ALA A 15 3.13 -1.74 4.81
N PHE A 16 3.40 -1.89 3.51
CA PHE A 16 4.10 -0.87 2.72
C PHE A 16 3.28 0.44 2.65
N ILE A 17 1.96 0.36 2.47
CA ILE A 17 1.08 1.54 2.45
C ILE A 17 1.09 2.26 3.80
N ALA A 18 0.98 1.52 4.91
CA ALA A 18 1.03 2.12 6.25
C ALA A 18 2.36 2.86 6.48
N LEU A 19 3.47 2.27 6.02
CA LEU A 19 4.79 2.87 6.14
C LEU A 19 4.96 4.11 5.25
N LEU A 20 4.40 4.09 4.04
CA LEU A 20 4.31 5.28 3.18
C LEU A 20 3.51 6.40 3.85
N GLY A 21 2.50 6.07 4.66
CA GLY A 21 1.77 7.03 5.47
C GLY A 21 2.64 7.73 6.52
N VAL A 22 3.46 6.95 7.25
CA VAL A 22 4.44 7.51 8.22
C VAL A 22 5.45 8.40 7.51
N PHE A 23 5.97 7.96 6.37
CA PHE A 23 6.90 8.73 5.56
C PHE A 23 6.28 10.03 5.01
N ALA A 24 5.04 9.96 4.51
CA ALA A 24 4.30 11.11 4.01
C ALA A 24 4.06 12.15 5.11
N TYR A 25 3.71 11.70 6.33
CA TYR A 25 3.59 12.58 7.48
C TYR A 25 4.92 13.28 7.79
N GLY A 26 6.01 12.52 7.90
CA GLY A 26 7.34 13.07 8.19
C GLY A 26 7.78 14.14 7.18
N ILE A 27 7.53 13.96 5.89
CA ILE A 27 7.92 14.91 4.83
C ILE A 27 7.02 16.15 4.77
N ASN A 28 5.73 16.02 5.10
CA ASN A 28 4.75 17.10 4.92
C ASN A 28 4.41 17.83 6.24
N SER A 29 4.92 17.36 7.38
CA SER A 29 4.83 18.04 8.69
C SER A 29 5.71 19.30 8.86
N PRO A 30 6.91 19.43 8.24
CA PRO A 30 7.79 20.58 8.46
C PRO A 30 7.12 21.93 8.19
N SER A 31 7.15 22.82 9.17
CA SER A 31 6.67 24.19 9.04
C SER A 31 7.65 25.02 8.23
N THR A 32 7.21 25.57 7.11
CA THR A 32 8.02 26.53 6.35
C THR A 32 7.98 27.90 7.04
N LYS A 33 9.13 28.39 7.50
CA LYS A 33 9.26 29.79 7.92
C LYS A 33 9.77 30.58 6.73
N ARG A 34 8.94 31.48 6.20
CA ARG A 34 9.36 32.47 5.20
C ARG A 34 10.08 33.59 5.95
N VAL A 35 11.39 33.74 5.72
CA VAL A 35 12.15 34.86 6.25
C VAL A 35 12.27 35.90 5.14
N ASN A 36 11.56 37.01 5.29
CA ASN A 36 11.68 38.16 4.39
C ASN A 36 12.76 39.09 4.95
N THR A 37 13.93 39.12 4.33
CA THR A 37 14.92 40.19 4.53
C THR A 37 14.86 41.14 3.33
N SER A 38 15.01 42.44 3.56
CA SER A 38 14.72 43.54 2.62
C SER A 38 15.39 43.49 1.22
N SER A 39 16.28 42.52 0.96
CA SER A 39 16.94 42.31 -0.33
C SER A 39 16.89 40.88 -0.87
N ASN A 40 16.46 39.88 -0.09
CA ASN A 40 16.46 38.47 -0.50
C ASN A 40 15.30 37.71 0.15
N GLN A 41 14.53 36.99 -0.67
CA GLN A 41 13.51 36.05 -0.21
C GLN A 41 14.14 34.67 -0.06
N SER A 42 14.32 34.20 1.18
CA SER A 42 14.79 32.84 1.45
C SER A 42 13.69 32.01 2.12
N VAL A 43 13.57 30.76 1.70
CA VAL A 43 12.66 29.78 2.29
C VAL A 43 13.51 28.81 3.09
N ILE A 44 13.43 28.89 4.42
CA ILE A 44 14.11 27.94 5.32
C ILE A 44 13.11 26.84 5.66
N VAL A 45 13.46 25.61 5.32
CA VAL A 45 12.71 24.41 5.73
C VAL A 45 13.36 23.87 6.99
N GLU A 46 12.74 24.11 8.15
CA GLU A 46 13.15 23.49 9.41
C GLU A 46 12.44 22.15 9.56
N ILE A 47 13.19 21.05 9.41
CA ILE A 47 12.69 19.71 9.77
C ILE A 47 13.00 19.52 11.25
N GLY A 48 11.98 19.33 12.08
CA GLY A 48 12.18 19.02 13.49
C GLY A 48 12.87 17.66 13.66
N ALA A 49 13.56 17.49 14.79
CA ALA A 49 14.26 16.23 15.08
C ALA A 49 13.31 15.02 15.08
N PHE A 50 12.05 15.22 15.48
CA PHE A 50 11.03 14.18 15.48
C PHE A 50 10.64 13.75 14.07
N GLU A 51 10.36 14.70 13.17
CA GLU A 51 10.06 14.43 11.76
C GLU A 51 11.23 13.75 11.06
N GLY A 52 12.46 14.21 11.34
CA GLY A 52 13.68 13.58 10.84
C GLY A 52 13.81 12.12 11.27
N LEU A 53 13.52 11.81 12.53
CA LEU A 53 13.49 10.44 13.05
C LEU A 53 12.39 9.59 12.40
N LEU A 54 11.20 10.15 12.17
CA LEU A 54 10.12 9.44 11.48
C LEU A 54 10.49 9.10 10.04
N ILE A 55 11.06 10.05 9.29
CA ILE A 55 11.50 9.82 7.92
C ILE A 55 12.58 8.75 7.89
N PHE A 56 13.65 8.93 8.68
CA PHE A 56 14.78 8.01 8.71
C PHE A 56 14.36 6.62 9.17
N GLY A 57 13.58 6.53 10.25
CA GLY A 57 13.04 5.27 10.76
C GLY A 57 12.15 4.57 9.73
N ALA A 58 11.25 5.30 9.07
CA ALA A 58 10.41 4.74 8.02
C ALA A 58 11.23 4.21 6.84
N MET A 59 12.30 4.92 6.43
CA MET A 59 13.21 4.45 5.38
C MET A 59 13.93 3.15 5.79
N VAL A 60 14.46 3.08 7.02
CA VAL A 60 15.13 1.86 7.51
C VAL A 60 14.15 0.68 7.55
N VAL A 61 12.96 0.88 8.11
CA VAL A 61 11.93 -0.17 8.15
C VAL A 61 11.51 -0.58 6.73
N TYR A 62 11.43 0.36 5.78
CA TYR A 62 11.06 0.07 4.40
C TYR A 62 12.11 -0.82 3.74
N LEU A 63 13.39 -0.51 3.93
CA LEU A 63 14.50 -1.34 3.44
C LEU A 63 14.50 -2.73 4.07
N VAL A 64 14.23 -2.85 5.37
CA VAL A 64 14.12 -4.17 6.02
C VAL A 64 12.95 -4.97 5.45
N LEU A 65 11.76 -4.37 5.36
CA LEU A 65 10.56 -5.03 4.84
C LEU A 65 10.73 -5.45 3.38
N ILE A 66 11.29 -4.58 2.53
CA ILE A 66 11.48 -4.90 1.12
C ILE A 66 12.48 -6.06 0.97
N THR A 67 13.58 -6.09 1.73
CA THR A 67 14.53 -7.21 1.71
C THR A 67 13.87 -8.53 2.14
N ILE A 68 13.05 -8.52 3.19
CA ILE A 68 12.31 -9.71 3.62
C ILE A 68 11.31 -10.15 2.53
N PHE A 69 10.59 -9.20 1.94
CA PHE A 69 9.63 -9.47 0.86
C PHE A 69 10.33 -10.10 -0.36
N PHE A 70 11.46 -9.55 -0.81
CA PHE A 70 12.29 -10.12 -1.88
C PHE A 70 12.72 -11.55 -1.56
N SER A 71 13.17 -11.81 -0.32
CA SER A 71 13.58 -13.14 0.13
C SER A 71 12.43 -14.14 0.06
N GLN A 72 11.23 -13.75 0.51
CA GLN A 72 10.03 -14.59 0.45
C GLN A 72 9.60 -14.88 -0.98
N VAL A 73 9.67 -13.89 -1.89
CA VAL A 73 9.36 -14.09 -3.31
C VAL A 73 10.38 -15.02 -3.97
N LYS A 74 11.67 -14.84 -3.68
CA LYS A 74 12.73 -15.74 -4.17
C LYS A 74 12.52 -17.17 -3.70
N LYS A 75 12.14 -17.35 -2.43
CA LYS A 75 11.80 -18.66 -1.86
C LYS A 75 10.59 -19.26 -2.58
N HIS A 76 9.50 -18.50 -2.74
CA HIS A 76 8.31 -18.95 -3.46
C HIS A 76 8.62 -19.38 -4.90
N ASN A 77 9.41 -18.59 -5.64
CA ASN A 77 9.79 -18.89 -7.02
C ASN A 77 10.68 -20.14 -7.14
N LYS A 78 11.45 -20.47 -6.10
CA LYS A 78 12.25 -21.69 -6.03
C LYS A 78 11.37 -22.92 -5.74
N GLU A 79 10.39 -22.78 -4.86
CA GLU A 79 9.46 -23.86 -4.48
C GLU A 79 8.40 -24.14 -5.55
N LYS A 80 7.93 -23.09 -6.24
CA LYS A 80 6.88 -23.17 -7.28
C LYS A 80 7.36 -22.56 -8.62
N PRO A 81 8.22 -23.26 -9.37
CA PRO A 81 8.80 -22.73 -10.61
C PRO A 81 7.77 -22.48 -11.73
N ASN A 82 6.60 -23.14 -11.67
CA ASN A 82 5.51 -22.95 -12.63
C ASN A 82 4.62 -21.74 -12.30
N GLN A 83 4.77 -21.14 -11.12
CA GLN A 83 3.97 -20.01 -10.61
C GLN A 83 4.89 -18.86 -10.20
N LYS A 84 5.86 -18.52 -11.05
CA LYS A 84 6.84 -17.48 -10.74
C LYS A 84 6.18 -16.12 -10.62
N ILE A 85 6.49 -15.45 -9.52
CA ILE A 85 6.16 -14.06 -9.27
C ILE A 85 7.32 -13.21 -9.81
N SER A 86 7.05 -12.42 -10.84
CA SER A 86 7.98 -11.41 -11.31
C SER A 86 7.71 -10.10 -10.59
N LEU A 87 8.73 -9.56 -9.93
CA LEU A 87 8.63 -8.32 -9.15
C LEU A 87 8.56 -7.06 -10.01
N LEU A 88 8.92 -7.17 -11.29
CA LEU A 88 8.87 -6.10 -12.27
C LEU A 88 7.71 -6.26 -13.26
N SER A 89 6.97 -7.37 -13.18
CA SER A 89 5.80 -7.56 -14.03
C SER A 89 4.64 -6.76 -13.49
N ILE A 90 3.94 -6.07 -14.39
CA ILE A 90 2.66 -5.39 -14.11
C ILE A 90 1.53 -6.41 -13.93
N ARG A 91 1.80 -7.71 -14.19
CA ARG A 91 0.81 -8.77 -14.10
C ARG A 91 0.38 -8.98 -12.63
N PRO A 92 -0.91 -8.80 -12.31
CA PRO A 92 -1.47 -9.13 -11.01
C PRO A 92 -1.22 -10.61 -10.63
N LEU A 93 -1.08 -10.87 -9.33
CA LEU A 93 -0.79 -12.21 -8.81
C LEU A 93 -1.96 -13.19 -9.02
N GLU A 94 -3.16 -12.65 -9.15
CA GLU A 94 -4.41 -13.34 -9.44
C GLU A 94 -4.37 -14.08 -10.78
N TYR A 95 -3.45 -13.72 -11.68
CA TYR A 95 -3.27 -14.41 -12.95
C TYR A 95 -2.26 -15.57 -12.91
N LEU A 96 -1.69 -15.87 -11.74
CA LEU A 96 -0.77 -17.00 -11.53
C LEU A 96 -1.51 -18.27 -11.07
N GLU A 97 -2.84 -18.27 -11.16
CA GLU A 97 -3.69 -19.33 -10.68
C GLU A 97 -3.87 -20.40 -11.75
N GLN A 98 -3.67 -21.66 -11.34
CA GLN A 98 -3.80 -22.84 -12.20
C GLN A 98 -4.93 -23.75 -11.72
N ASP A 99 -5.57 -23.37 -10.62
CA ASP A 99 -6.70 -24.06 -10.02
C ASP A 99 -7.95 -23.23 -10.30
N GLU A 100 -8.97 -23.88 -10.87
CA GLU A 100 -10.25 -23.27 -11.19
C GLU A 100 -10.97 -22.75 -9.93
N GLY A 101 -10.84 -23.47 -8.80
CA GLY A 101 -11.44 -23.07 -7.53
C GLY A 101 -10.85 -21.75 -7.03
N MET A 102 -9.53 -21.64 -7.03
CA MET A 102 -8.88 -20.38 -6.63
C MET A 102 -9.20 -19.24 -7.59
N THR A 103 -9.24 -19.52 -8.90
CA THR A 103 -9.60 -18.54 -9.92
C THR A 103 -10.98 -17.95 -9.67
N HIS A 104 -11.93 -18.75 -9.17
CA HIS A 104 -13.24 -18.26 -8.77
C HIS A 104 -13.15 -17.34 -7.54
N ILE A 105 -12.41 -17.74 -6.51
CA ILE A 105 -12.23 -16.96 -5.27
C ILE A 105 -11.60 -15.59 -5.57
N THR A 106 -10.49 -15.56 -6.31
CA THR A 106 -9.81 -14.30 -6.64
C THR A 106 -10.63 -13.44 -7.57
N ARG A 107 -11.40 -14.02 -8.49
CA ARG A 107 -12.37 -13.28 -9.31
C ARG A 107 -13.40 -12.55 -8.46
N VAL A 108 -13.99 -13.22 -7.46
CA VAL A 108 -14.94 -12.60 -6.54
C VAL A 108 -14.27 -11.48 -5.72
N ALA A 109 -13.06 -11.72 -5.22
CA ALA A 109 -12.29 -10.71 -4.48
C ALA A 109 -12.00 -9.47 -5.34
N VAL A 110 -11.54 -9.66 -6.57
CA VAL A 110 -11.26 -8.57 -7.53
C VAL A 110 -12.55 -7.82 -7.90
N GLN A 111 -13.67 -8.51 -8.08
CA GLN A 111 -14.96 -7.86 -8.33
C GLN A 111 -15.35 -6.92 -7.19
N LYS A 112 -15.20 -7.35 -5.93
CA LYS A 112 -15.47 -6.48 -4.76
C LYS A 112 -14.54 -5.26 -4.71
N VAL A 113 -13.26 -5.46 -5.00
CA VAL A 113 -12.28 -4.36 -5.09
C VAL A 113 -12.64 -3.39 -6.22
N TYR A 114 -13.05 -3.91 -7.37
CA TYR A 114 -13.50 -3.09 -8.50
C TYR A 114 -14.73 -2.26 -8.13
N THR A 115 -15.76 -2.88 -7.56
CA THR A 115 -16.96 -2.17 -7.09
C THR A 115 -16.62 -1.10 -6.06
N TYR A 116 -15.69 -1.39 -5.14
CA TYR A 116 -15.19 -0.40 -4.20
C TYR A 116 -14.57 0.80 -4.91
N TYR A 117 -13.68 0.58 -5.88
CA TYR A 117 -13.03 1.65 -6.63
C TYR A 117 -13.99 2.50 -7.45
N THR A 118 -15.03 1.88 -8.04
CA THR A 118 -16.07 2.59 -8.80
C THR A 118 -16.71 3.72 -7.99
N TRP A 119 -16.85 3.55 -6.68
CA TRP A 119 -17.43 4.57 -5.79
C TRP A 119 -16.38 5.38 -5.03
N ALA A 120 -15.33 4.74 -4.54
CA ALA A 120 -14.33 5.38 -3.68
C ALA A 120 -13.60 6.52 -4.39
N LEU A 121 -13.18 6.32 -5.64
CA LEU A 121 -12.43 7.35 -6.38
C LEU A 121 -13.30 8.57 -6.72
N PRO A 122 -14.52 8.43 -7.30
CA PRO A 122 -15.38 9.59 -7.54
C PRO A 122 -15.75 10.32 -6.25
N VAL A 123 -16.16 9.60 -5.20
CA VAL A 123 -16.53 10.22 -3.92
C VAL A 123 -15.35 10.99 -3.34
N PHE A 124 -14.16 10.40 -3.29
CA PHE A 124 -12.98 11.08 -2.78
C PHE A 124 -12.60 12.30 -3.62
N THR A 125 -12.73 12.22 -4.95
CA THR A 125 -12.50 13.33 -5.87
C THR A 125 -13.49 14.46 -5.62
N THR A 126 -14.79 14.16 -5.45
CA THR A 126 -15.81 15.14 -5.10
C THR A 126 -15.49 15.84 -3.78
N ILE A 127 -15.04 15.10 -2.75
CA ILE A 127 -14.62 15.68 -1.47
C ILE A 127 -13.45 16.66 -1.69
N ILE A 128 -12.45 16.29 -2.50
CA ILE A 128 -11.31 17.18 -2.81
C ILE A 128 -11.75 18.45 -3.53
N ILE A 129 -12.72 18.36 -4.44
CA ILE A 129 -13.23 19.52 -5.20
C ILE A 129 -13.99 20.49 -4.30
N ILE A 130 -14.80 19.97 -3.37
CA ILE A 130 -15.70 20.78 -2.55
C ILE A 130 -15.01 21.32 -1.31
N MET A 131 -14.07 20.56 -0.72
CA MET A 131 -13.43 20.88 0.54
C MET A 131 -11.99 21.37 0.35
N PRO A 132 -11.55 22.45 1.02
CA PRO A 132 -10.17 22.91 0.99
C PRO A 132 -9.27 22.00 1.86
N LEU A 133 -8.97 20.80 1.35
CA LEU A 133 -8.15 19.81 2.05
C LEU A 133 -6.66 20.15 1.95
N SER A 134 -5.91 19.91 3.02
CA SER A 134 -4.44 20.00 2.97
C SER A 134 -3.87 18.86 2.13
N ARG A 135 -2.70 19.08 1.53
CA ARG A 135 -1.98 18.06 0.74
C ARG A 135 -1.82 16.74 1.50
N LEU A 136 -1.53 16.82 2.79
CA LEU A 136 -1.33 15.66 3.66
C LEU A 136 -2.62 14.85 3.83
N VAL A 137 -3.78 15.50 3.98
CA VAL A 137 -5.09 14.83 4.03
C VAL A 137 -5.39 14.14 2.70
N ILE A 138 -5.06 14.79 1.57
CA ILE A 138 -5.24 14.18 0.24
C ILE A 138 -4.37 12.91 0.12
N ILE A 139 -3.09 12.98 0.50
CA ILE A 139 -2.20 11.81 0.47
C ILE A 139 -2.74 10.68 1.35
N PHE A 140 -3.18 10.98 2.58
CA PHE A 140 -3.76 9.98 3.45
C PHE A 140 -5.05 9.37 2.91
N GLY A 141 -5.91 10.15 2.24
CA GLY A 141 -7.10 9.61 1.60
C GLY A 141 -6.77 8.65 0.45
N ILE A 142 -5.75 8.98 -0.38
CA ILE A 142 -5.25 8.05 -1.41
C ILE A 142 -4.72 6.77 -0.78
N LEU A 143 -3.89 6.89 0.26
CA LEU A 143 -3.34 5.73 0.97
C LEU A 143 -4.42 4.91 1.66
N ALA A 144 -5.46 5.54 2.22
CA ALA A 144 -6.59 4.86 2.82
C ALA A 144 -7.39 4.07 1.77
N ILE A 145 -7.65 4.66 0.60
CA ILE A 145 -8.30 3.96 -0.51
C ILE A 145 -7.45 2.76 -0.94
N ALA A 146 -6.14 2.97 -1.12
CA ALA A 146 -5.20 1.92 -1.47
C ALA A 146 -5.07 0.85 -0.38
N PHE A 147 -5.25 1.17 0.90
CA PHE A 147 -5.23 0.21 1.99
C PHE A 147 -6.50 -0.64 2.01
N ILE A 148 -7.66 0.02 1.87
CA ILE A 148 -8.98 -0.64 1.91
C ILE A 148 -9.14 -1.64 0.76
N GLN A 149 -8.65 -1.37 -0.45
CA GLN A 149 -8.68 -2.37 -1.53
C GLN A 149 -7.98 -3.69 -1.12
N TYR A 150 -6.82 -3.63 -0.48
CA TYR A 150 -6.06 -4.81 -0.09
C TYR A 150 -6.69 -5.48 1.13
N LEU A 151 -7.34 -4.71 2.00
CA LEU A 151 -8.14 -5.24 3.09
C LEU A 151 -9.35 -6.02 2.57
N ILE A 152 -10.13 -5.45 1.64
CA ILE A 152 -11.28 -6.11 1.01
C ILE A 152 -10.82 -7.42 0.35
N TYR A 153 -9.76 -7.35 -0.45
CA TYR A 153 -9.19 -8.53 -1.09
C TYR A 153 -8.76 -9.59 -0.07
N TYR A 154 -8.02 -9.19 0.96
CA TYR A 154 -7.54 -10.10 2.00
C TYR A 154 -8.68 -10.78 2.75
N LEU A 155 -9.71 -10.02 3.15
CA LEU A 155 -10.85 -10.55 3.87
C LEU A 155 -11.63 -11.54 3.01
N GLU A 156 -11.82 -11.24 1.73
CA GLU A 156 -12.52 -12.15 0.83
C GLU A 156 -11.76 -13.45 0.64
N VAL A 157 -10.49 -13.37 0.26
CA VAL A 157 -9.66 -14.58 0.07
C VAL A 157 -9.60 -15.37 1.37
N ARG A 158 -9.34 -14.72 2.51
CA ARG A 158 -9.24 -15.40 3.81
C ARG A 158 -10.51 -16.16 4.20
N LYS A 159 -11.69 -15.68 3.82
CA LYS A 159 -12.97 -16.32 4.12
C LYS A 159 -13.02 -17.74 3.54
N HIS A 160 -12.73 -17.87 2.24
CA HIS A 160 -12.77 -19.16 1.53
C HIS A 160 -11.71 -20.13 2.05
N PHE A 161 -10.54 -19.64 2.44
CA PHE A 161 -9.49 -20.47 3.08
C PHE A 161 -9.84 -20.98 4.48
N LYS A 162 -10.83 -20.39 5.17
CA LYS A 162 -11.33 -20.92 6.45
C LYS A 162 -12.42 -21.97 6.21
N GLU A 163 -13.29 -21.75 5.24
CA GLU A 163 -14.38 -22.67 4.89
C GLU A 163 -13.88 -24.02 4.36
N GLU A 164 -12.72 -24.06 3.67
CA GLU A 164 -12.10 -25.32 3.23
C GLU A 164 -11.39 -26.11 4.35
N ALA A 165 -11.22 -25.52 5.54
CA ALA A 165 -10.52 -26.14 6.67
C ALA A 165 -11.47 -26.74 7.73
N GLU A 166 -12.77 -26.55 7.58
CA GLU A 166 -13.86 -27.14 8.37
C GLU A 166 -14.52 -28.29 7.60
#